data_AF-A0A0P4VVR7-F1
#
_entry.id   AF-A0A0P4VVR7-F1
#
_cell.length_a   1.000
_cell.length_b   1.000
_cell.length_c   1.000
_cell.angle_alpha   90.00
_cell.angle_beta   90.00
_cell.angle_gamma   90.00
#
_symmetry.space_group_name_H-M   'P 1'
#
loop_
_entity.id
_entity.type
_entity.pdbx_description
1 polymer ?
#
loop_
_entity_poly.entity_id
_entity_poly.type
_entity_poly.pdbx_seq_one_letter_code
_entity_poly.pdbx_strand_id
1 'polypeptide(L)'
;KREMGPRRKVREKQNDGKEDTVVMAAFRKFAAELDTKHDKHERIVKISRDITIESKRLIFSLHSLLRNDDITEASGKIKEGLRKIILTHFTNITLELENEDPYQYLRAFSPGLQEFIEAITLYSFIVKSGTLFTWEDVKEELNVHVDIRRDKPNGPPEIIGTRRLQGPVPLTEYLLGLEDLTGELMRLAIGQLGAGKFKAALKTTTFVKYVYTGLLLLSHVQSREFGKKLSIVRQSLDKMEYACYVMHVRGSEVQAHPSQFSSTSMLLPLSQDFLNI
;
A
#
# COMPACT_ATOMS: atom_id res chain seq x y z
N LYS A 1 21.34 -14.62 -72.34
CA LYS A 1 20.05 -15.36 -72.24
C LYS A 1 19.83 -15.76 -70.79
N ARG A 2 18.98 -15.04 -70.06
CA ARG A 2 18.43 -15.45 -68.76
C ARG A 2 16.92 -15.32 -68.88
N GLU A 3 16.22 -16.44 -68.80
CA GLU A 3 14.76 -16.52 -68.95
C GLU A 3 14.08 -15.89 -67.74
N MET A 4 13.17 -14.95 -67.99
CA MET A 4 12.27 -14.41 -66.96
C MET A 4 11.13 -15.41 -66.75
N GLY A 5 11.14 -16.09 -65.60
CA GLY A 5 10.03 -16.94 -65.16
C GLY A 5 8.74 -16.14 -64.91
N PRO A 6 7.55 -16.76 -65.01
CA PRO A 6 6.29 -16.04 -64.99
C PRO A 6 6.02 -15.43 -63.62
N ARG A 7 5.73 -14.13 -63.63
CA ARG A 7 5.31 -13.32 -62.48
C ARG A 7 4.02 -13.93 -61.90
N ARG A 8 4.09 -14.54 -60.72
CA ARG A 8 2.90 -15.02 -59.98
C ARG A 8 1.93 -13.86 -59.81
N LYS A 9 0.78 -13.91 -60.50
CA LYS A 9 -0.35 -13.01 -60.24
C LYS A 9 -0.77 -13.21 -58.78
N VAL A 10 -0.67 -12.15 -57.99
CA VAL A 10 -1.31 -12.08 -56.68
C VAL A 10 -2.80 -12.31 -56.91
N ARG A 11 -3.32 -13.43 -56.42
CA ARG A 11 -4.75 -13.70 -56.42
C ARG A 11 -5.36 -12.66 -55.48
N GLU A 12 -6.01 -11.65 -56.03
CA GLU A 12 -6.95 -10.83 -55.27
C GLU A 12 -7.93 -11.79 -54.62
N LYS A 13 -7.87 -11.90 -53.28
CA LYS A 13 -8.91 -12.60 -52.52
C LYS A 13 -10.18 -11.80 -52.77
N GLN A 14 -11.03 -12.33 -53.64
CA GLN A 14 -12.43 -11.96 -53.72
C GLN A 14 -12.97 -12.02 -52.30
N ASN A 15 -13.50 -10.87 -51.88
CA ASN A 15 -14.18 -10.69 -50.61
C ASN A 15 -15.53 -11.40 -50.75
N ASP A 16 -15.51 -12.73 -50.69
CA ASP A 16 -16.73 -13.52 -50.58
C ASP A 16 -17.42 -13.05 -49.30
N GLY A 17 -18.64 -12.51 -49.48
CA GLY A 17 -19.43 -11.91 -48.42
C GLY A 17 -19.43 -12.84 -47.22
N LYS A 18 -18.84 -12.37 -46.11
CA LYS A 18 -18.81 -13.08 -44.84
C LYS A 18 -20.25 -13.41 -44.48
N GLU A 19 -20.67 -14.65 -44.71
CA GLU A 19 -21.89 -15.17 -44.14
C GLU A 19 -21.80 -14.93 -42.64
N ASP A 20 -22.83 -14.25 -42.13
CA ASP A 20 -22.91 -13.92 -40.73
C ASP A 20 -23.32 -15.17 -39.95
N THR A 21 -22.39 -16.12 -39.86
CA THR A 21 -22.63 -17.39 -39.19
C THR A 21 -22.95 -17.12 -37.72
N VAL A 22 -23.80 -17.96 -37.15
CA VAL A 22 -24.13 -17.93 -35.71
C VAL A 22 -22.85 -17.89 -34.85
N VAL A 23 -21.79 -18.57 -35.32
CA VAL A 23 -20.47 -18.55 -34.70
C VAL A 23 -19.85 -17.15 -34.77
N MET A 24 -19.79 -16.51 -35.93
CA MET A 24 -19.23 -15.16 -36.07
C MET A 24 -20.00 -14.11 -35.25
N ALA A 25 -21.33 -14.22 -35.18
CA ALA A 25 -22.15 -13.37 -34.31
C ALA A 25 -21.82 -13.58 -32.82
N ALA A 26 -21.65 -14.84 -32.38
CA ALA A 26 -21.23 -15.15 -31.01
C ALA A 26 -19.83 -14.59 -30.68
N PHE A 27 -18.86 -14.74 -31.57
CA PHE A 27 -17.51 -14.20 -31.38
C PHE A 27 -17.49 -12.67 -31.32
N ARG A 28 -18.36 -11.97 -32.05
CA ARG A 28 -18.48 -10.50 -31.92
C ARG A 28 -19.05 -10.09 -30.57
N LYS A 29 -20.00 -10.86 -30.01
CA LYS A 29 -20.49 -10.65 -28.65
C LYS A 29 -19.39 -10.87 -27.61
N PHE A 30 -18.65 -11.97 -27.71
CA PHE A 30 -17.51 -12.23 -26.81
C PHE A 30 -16.43 -11.16 -26.92
N ALA A 31 -16.11 -10.68 -28.12
CA ALA A 31 -15.17 -9.59 -28.31
C ALA A 31 -15.63 -8.32 -27.58
N ALA A 32 -16.89 -7.91 -27.74
CA ALA A 32 -17.43 -6.74 -27.05
C ALA A 32 -17.43 -6.87 -25.51
N GLU A 33 -17.71 -8.07 -24.99
CA GLU A 33 -17.62 -8.36 -23.54
C GLU A 33 -16.17 -8.26 -23.03
N LEU A 34 -15.21 -8.83 -23.78
CA LEU A 34 -13.78 -8.76 -23.45
C LEU A 34 -13.26 -7.33 -23.52
N ASP A 35 -13.61 -6.57 -24.56
CA ASP A 35 -13.21 -5.17 -24.72
C ASP A 35 -13.73 -4.32 -23.56
N THR A 36 -15.00 -4.50 -23.17
CA THR A 36 -15.59 -3.80 -22.02
C THR A 36 -14.85 -4.13 -20.72
N LYS A 37 -14.48 -5.40 -20.52
CA LYS A 37 -13.71 -5.86 -19.35
C LYS A 37 -12.29 -5.28 -19.36
N HIS A 38 -11.63 -5.22 -20.51
CA HIS A 38 -10.32 -4.62 -20.66
C HIS A 38 -10.34 -3.11 -20.40
N ASP A 39 -11.31 -2.40 -20.95
CA ASP A 39 -11.47 -0.97 -20.70
C ASP A 39 -11.68 -0.66 -19.21
N LYS A 40 -12.49 -1.47 -18.53
CA LYS A 40 -12.69 -1.37 -17.07
C LYS A 40 -11.38 -1.63 -16.32
N HIS A 41 -10.66 -2.69 -16.67
CA HIS A 41 -9.35 -3.00 -16.07
C HIS A 41 -8.39 -1.80 -16.20
N GLU A 42 -8.26 -1.21 -17.39
CA GLU A 42 -7.39 -0.06 -17.63
C GLU A 42 -7.81 1.19 -16.85
N ARG A 43 -9.12 1.43 -16.67
CA ARG A 43 -9.60 2.52 -15.80
C ARG A 43 -9.18 2.30 -14.34
N ILE A 44 -9.34 1.08 -13.82
CA ILE A 44 -8.94 0.75 -12.45
C ILE A 44 -7.42 0.86 -12.26
N VAL A 45 -6.62 0.38 -13.23
CA VAL A 45 -5.15 0.50 -13.20
C VAL A 45 -4.70 1.96 -13.10
N LYS A 46 -5.33 2.88 -13.85
CA LYS A 46 -5.01 4.30 -13.80
C LYS A 46 -5.28 4.89 -12.41
N ILE A 47 -6.45 4.60 -11.83
CA ILE A 47 -6.79 5.07 -10.48
C ILE A 47 -5.84 4.48 -9.45
N SER A 48 -5.53 3.18 -9.55
CA SER A 48 -4.59 2.50 -8.66
C SER A 48 -3.20 3.14 -8.68
N ARG A 49 -2.71 3.53 -9.87
CA ARG A 49 -1.44 4.23 -10.02
C ARG A 49 -1.44 5.59 -9.33
N ASP A 50 -2.54 6.33 -9.42
CA ASP A 50 -2.68 7.62 -8.73
C ASP A 50 -2.67 7.43 -7.21
N ILE A 51 -3.36 6.41 -6.69
CA ILE A 51 -3.30 6.01 -5.28
C ILE A 51 -1.85 5.73 -4.87
N THR A 52 -1.12 4.89 -5.62
CA THR A 52 0.29 4.59 -5.31
C THR A 52 1.14 5.85 -5.24
N ILE A 53 0.99 6.77 -6.20
CA ILE A 53 1.76 8.02 -6.24
C ILE A 53 1.45 8.91 -5.02
N GLU A 54 0.16 9.08 -4.70
CA GLU A 54 -0.26 9.90 -3.57
C GLU A 54 0.16 9.27 -2.22
N SER A 55 -0.04 7.96 -2.04
CA SER A 55 0.38 7.23 -0.84
C SER A 55 1.89 7.35 -0.60
N LYS A 56 2.73 7.20 -1.64
CA LYS A 56 4.19 7.43 -1.53
C LYS A 56 4.53 8.82 -1.03
N ARG A 57 3.89 9.84 -1.58
CA ARG A 57 4.11 11.24 -1.15
C ARG A 57 3.74 11.44 0.32
N LEU A 58 2.68 10.79 0.79
CA LEU A 58 2.29 10.82 2.20
C LEU A 58 3.31 10.08 3.08
N ILE A 59 3.82 8.92 2.65
CA ILE A 59 4.91 8.19 3.35
C ILE A 59 6.17 9.07 3.48
N PHE A 60 6.59 9.73 2.40
CA PHE A 60 7.73 10.67 2.47
C PHE A 60 7.46 11.85 3.41
N SER A 61 6.22 12.34 3.44
CA SER A 61 5.81 13.42 4.34
C SER A 61 5.84 12.96 5.81
N LEU A 62 5.38 11.74 6.10
CA LEU A 62 5.41 11.11 7.42
C LEU A 62 6.83 11.01 7.97
N HIS A 63 7.78 10.52 7.16
CA HIS A 63 9.20 10.48 7.56
C HIS A 63 9.80 11.86 7.79
N SER A 64 9.26 12.88 7.14
CA SER A 64 9.70 14.27 7.31
C SER A 64 9.14 14.92 8.57
N LEU A 65 7.94 14.54 9.02
CA LEU A 65 7.36 15.01 10.28
C LEU A 65 8.25 14.75 11.48
N LEU A 66 8.90 13.58 11.51
CA LEU A 66 9.69 13.12 12.65
C LEU A 66 11.00 13.90 12.85
N ARG A 67 11.38 14.73 11.87
CA ARG A 67 12.54 15.63 11.92
C ARG A 67 12.18 17.04 12.43
N ASN A 68 10.90 17.40 12.43
CA ASN A 68 10.44 18.75 12.78
C ASN A 68 9.62 18.72 14.08
N ASP A 69 9.69 19.78 14.89
CA ASP A 69 9.00 19.84 16.18
C ASP A 69 7.48 20.12 16.06
N ASP A 70 7.00 20.56 14.89
CA ASP A 70 5.58 20.83 14.62
C ASP A 70 4.86 19.62 14.01
N ILE A 71 4.63 18.62 14.85
CA ILE A 71 4.00 17.34 14.46
C ILE A 71 2.48 17.52 14.23
N THR A 72 1.84 18.47 14.91
CA THR A 72 0.37 18.55 15.00
C THR A 72 -0.27 19.05 13.69
N GLU A 73 0.11 20.22 13.18
CA GLU A 73 -0.50 20.77 11.96
C GLU A 73 -0.19 19.88 10.75
N ALA A 74 1.06 19.43 10.67
CA ALA A 74 1.53 18.66 9.54
C ALA A 74 0.97 17.22 9.54
N SER A 75 0.65 16.63 10.70
CA SER A 75 -0.14 15.38 10.77
C SER A 75 -1.58 15.56 10.27
N GLY A 76 -2.19 16.74 10.46
CA GLY A 76 -3.52 17.06 9.96
C GLY A 76 -3.58 17.06 8.43
N LYS A 77 -2.57 17.65 7.76
CA LYS A 77 -2.46 17.64 6.29
C LYS A 77 -2.32 16.22 5.72
N ILE A 78 -1.55 15.36 6.40
CA ILE A 78 -1.40 13.97 5.97
C ILE A 78 -2.71 13.19 6.15
N LYS A 79 -3.41 13.40 7.27
CA LYS A 79 -4.73 12.80 7.51
C LYS A 79 -5.73 13.20 6.42
N GLU A 80 -5.74 14.47 6.03
CA GLU A 80 -6.60 14.95 4.95
C GLU A 80 -6.22 14.34 3.60
N GLY A 81 -4.91 14.17 3.33
CA GLY A 81 -4.43 13.46 2.15
C GLY A 81 -4.93 12.00 2.09
N LEU A 82 -4.81 11.26 3.19
CA LEU A 82 -5.34 9.89 3.29
C LEU A 82 -6.86 9.86 3.06
N ARG A 83 -7.59 10.78 3.70
CA ARG A 83 -9.05 10.91 3.54
C ARG A 83 -9.44 11.24 2.11
N LYS A 84 -8.68 12.09 1.42
CA LYS A 84 -8.90 12.42 0.02
C LYS A 84 -8.76 11.18 -0.86
N ILE A 85 -7.69 10.40 -0.69
CA ILE A 85 -7.48 9.14 -1.44
C ILE A 85 -8.69 8.20 -1.28
N ILE A 86 -9.21 8.06 -0.06
CA ILE A 86 -10.41 7.25 0.23
C ILE A 86 -11.62 7.80 -0.54
N LEU A 87 -11.95 9.08 -0.31
CA LEU A 87 -13.19 9.69 -0.80
C LEU A 87 -13.21 9.88 -2.32
N THR A 88 -12.05 10.01 -2.97
CA THR A 88 -11.96 10.15 -4.42
C THR A 88 -11.65 8.82 -5.09
N HIS A 89 -10.46 8.27 -4.85
CA HIS A 89 -9.90 7.20 -5.68
C HIS A 89 -10.51 5.84 -5.33
N PHE A 90 -10.58 5.49 -4.05
CA PHE A 90 -11.22 4.23 -3.64
C PHE A 90 -12.72 4.23 -3.87
N THR A 91 -13.41 5.36 -3.69
CA THR A 91 -14.82 5.50 -4.09
C THR A 91 -14.99 5.16 -5.59
N ASN A 92 -14.15 5.71 -6.46
CA ASN A 92 -14.22 5.46 -7.90
C ASN A 92 -13.90 4.00 -8.26
N ILE A 93 -12.90 3.38 -7.63
CA ILE A 93 -12.63 1.94 -7.82
C ILE A 93 -13.83 1.10 -7.38
N THR A 94 -14.44 1.43 -6.25
CA THR A 94 -15.58 0.68 -5.72
C THR A 94 -16.81 0.81 -6.61
N LEU A 95 -17.03 1.99 -7.22
CA LEU A 95 -18.08 2.20 -8.21
C LEU A 95 -17.83 1.43 -9.51
N GLU A 96 -16.59 1.37 -10.02
CA GLU A 96 -16.24 0.58 -11.22
C GLU A 96 -16.44 -0.92 -11.02
N LEU A 97 -16.26 -1.39 -9.79
CA LEU A 97 -16.43 -2.78 -9.37
C LEU A 97 -17.84 -3.12 -8.90
N GLU A 98 -18.79 -2.19 -9.02
CA GLU A 98 -20.17 -2.44 -8.67
C GLU A 98 -20.76 -3.55 -9.56
N ASN A 99 -21.33 -4.58 -8.94
CA ASN A 99 -21.82 -5.81 -9.58
C ASN A 99 -20.75 -6.65 -10.29
N GLU A 100 -19.47 -6.40 -10.04
CA GLU A 100 -18.36 -7.22 -10.51
C GLU A 100 -17.80 -8.07 -9.37
N ASP A 101 -17.13 -9.17 -9.70
CA ASP A 101 -16.29 -9.88 -8.75
C ASP A 101 -14.94 -9.13 -8.59
N PRO A 102 -14.64 -8.54 -7.41
CA PRO A 102 -13.41 -7.79 -7.21
C PRO A 102 -12.14 -8.62 -7.44
N TYR A 103 -12.20 -9.94 -7.22
CA TYR A 103 -11.03 -10.81 -7.40
C TYR A 103 -10.59 -10.92 -8.87
N GLN A 104 -11.50 -10.71 -9.82
CA GLN A 104 -11.15 -10.68 -11.25
C GLN A 104 -10.31 -9.46 -11.63
N TYR A 105 -10.45 -8.37 -10.88
CA TYR A 105 -9.73 -7.11 -11.09
C TYR A 105 -8.68 -6.85 -10.01
N LEU A 106 -8.43 -7.82 -9.11
CA LEU A 106 -7.50 -7.67 -7.98
C LEU A 106 -6.15 -7.10 -8.40
N ARG A 107 -5.58 -7.64 -9.49
CA ARG A 107 -4.27 -7.18 -10.00
C ARG A 107 -4.28 -5.73 -10.48
N ALA A 108 -5.44 -5.19 -10.85
CA ALA A 108 -5.57 -3.82 -11.31
C ALA A 108 -5.45 -2.81 -10.17
N PHE A 109 -6.02 -3.10 -9.00
CA PHE A 109 -6.04 -2.19 -7.86
C PHE A 109 -5.06 -2.53 -6.74
N SER A 110 -4.60 -3.78 -6.67
CA SER A 110 -3.68 -4.31 -5.65
C SER A 110 -2.47 -3.41 -5.36
N PRO A 111 -1.73 -2.89 -6.37
CA PRO A 111 -0.56 -2.02 -6.10
C PRO A 111 -0.92 -0.74 -5.33
N GLY A 112 -1.99 -0.06 -5.73
CA GLY A 112 -2.49 1.12 -5.03
C GLY A 112 -3.01 0.79 -3.62
N LEU A 113 -3.71 -0.33 -3.47
CA LEU A 113 -4.22 -0.78 -2.17
C LEU A 113 -3.10 -1.09 -1.19
N GLN A 114 -2.08 -1.86 -1.58
CA GLN A 114 -0.94 -2.19 -0.71
C GLN A 114 -0.20 -0.92 -0.25
N GLU A 115 0.09 -0.01 -1.17
CA GLU A 115 0.78 1.25 -0.84
C GLU A 115 -0.06 2.16 0.07
N PHE A 116 -1.38 2.19 -0.12
CA PHE A 116 -2.28 2.91 0.79
C PHE A 116 -2.32 2.29 2.19
N ILE A 117 -2.34 0.95 2.28
CA ILE A 117 -2.29 0.23 3.55
C ILE A 117 -0.98 0.53 4.29
N GLU A 118 0.15 0.53 3.58
CA GLU A 118 1.43 0.97 4.11
C GLU A 118 1.37 2.41 4.64
N ALA A 119 0.81 3.35 3.87
CA ALA A 119 0.70 4.76 4.28
C ALA A 119 -0.20 4.96 5.52
N ILE A 120 -1.39 4.36 5.56
CA ILE A 120 -2.34 4.55 6.67
C ILE A 120 -1.87 3.84 7.95
N THR A 121 -1.25 2.66 7.83
CA THR A 121 -0.68 1.95 8.98
C THR A 121 0.54 2.67 9.53
N LEU A 122 1.41 3.23 8.68
CA LEU A 122 2.53 4.08 9.11
C LEU A 122 2.05 5.36 9.81
N TYR A 123 1.04 6.03 9.24
CA TYR A 123 0.40 7.19 9.87
C TYR A 123 -0.13 6.83 11.26
N SER A 124 -0.87 5.73 11.37
CA SER A 124 -1.41 5.25 12.66
C SER A 124 -0.30 4.95 13.66
N PHE A 125 0.77 4.27 13.23
CA PHE A 125 1.90 3.96 14.10
C PHE A 125 2.57 5.23 14.65
N ILE A 126 2.84 6.22 13.79
CA ILE A 126 3.53 7.46 14.15
C ILE A 126 2.64 8.37 15.02
N VAL A 127 1.36 8.52 14.67
CA VAL A 127 0.47 9.55 15.26
C VAL A 127 -0.41 8.99 16.39
N LYS A 128 -0.84 7.73 16.32
CA LYS A 128 -1.79 7.09 17.26
C LYS A 128 -1.11 6.09 18.22
N SER A 129 0.11 6.41 18.66
CA SER A 129 0.78 5.74 19.79
C SER A 129 1.42 4.37 19.53
N GLY A 130 1.64 3.98 18.27
CA GLY A 130 2.37 2.75 17.91
C GLY A 130 1.54 1.47 17.99
N THR A 131 0.23 1.58 17.80
CA THR A 131 -0.68 0.44 17.69
C THR A 131 -0.83 0.00 16.22
N LEU A 132 -1.06 -1.29 16.00
CA LEU A 132 -1.31 -1.84 14.68
C LEU A 132 -2.68 -1.39 14.20
N PHE A 133 -2.74 -0.73 13.05
CA PHE A 133 -3.99 -0.46 12.35
C PHE A 133 -4.43 -1.75 11.64
N THR A 134 -5.52 -2.33 12.10
CA THR A 134 -5.94 -3.70 11.76
C THR A 134 -6.60 -3.78 10.37
N TRP A 135 -6.80 -4.99 9.88
CA TRP A 135 -7.56 -5.21 8.64
C TRP A 135 -9.01 -4.73 8.78
N GLU A 136 -9.62 -4.92 9.94
CA GLU A 136 -10.93 -4.36 10.32
C GLU A 136 -10.95 -2.84 10.20
N ASP A 137 -9.94 -2.17 10.73
CA ASP A 137 -9.86 -0.71 10.66
C ASP A 137 -9.74 -0.22 9.21
N VAL A 138 -8.92 -0.87 8.38
CA VAL A 138 -8.78 -0.54 6.95
C VAL A 138 -10.09 -0.76 6.20
N LYS A 139 -10.78 -1.89 6.44
CA LYS A 139 -12.10 -2.15 5.85
C LYS A 139 -13.08 -1.05 6.23
N GLU A 140 -13.09 -0.63 7.49
CA GLU A 140 -14.03 0.38 7.95
C GLU A 140 -13.72 1.76 7.35
N GLU A 141 -12.45 2.15 7.25
CA GLU A 141 -12.06 3.40 6.56
C GLU A 141 -12.47 3.39 5.08
N LEU A 142 -12.43 2.24 4.42
CA LEU A 142 -12.83 2.08 3.02
C LEU A 142 -14.33 1.82 2.82
N ASN A 143 -15.11 1.81 3.89
CA ASN A 143 -16.57 1.78 3.83
C ASN A 143 -17.14 3.21 3.70
N VAL A 144 -17.25 3.71 2.47
CA VAL A 144 -17.71 5.07 2.20
C VAL A 144 -19.22 5.16 1.97
N HIS A 145 -19.81 6.29 2.32
CA HIS A 145 -21.20 6.60 1.97
C HIS A 145 -21.21 7.50 0.74
N VAL A 146 -22.02 7.13 -0.25
CA VAL A 146 -22.22 7.92 -1.47
C VAL A 146 -23.67 8.38 -1.56
N ASP A 147 -23.86 9.60 -2.06
CA ASP A 147 -25.18 10.16 -2.30
C ASP A 147 -25.87 9.42 -3.44
N ILE A 148 -27.13 9.04 -3.23
CA ILE A 148 -28.03 8.66 -4.30
C ILE A 148 -28.62 9.94 -4.87
N ARG A 149 -28.30 10.22 -6.13
CA ARG A 149 -28.72 11.45 -6.82
C ARG A 149 -29.78 11.15 -7.85
N ARG A 150 -30.79 12.01 -7.93
CA ARG A 150 -31.82 12.01 -8.97
C ARG A 150 -31.66 13.26 -9.82
N ASP A 151 -31.55 13.06 -11.13
CA ASP A 151 -31.51 14.17 -12.07
C ASP A 151 -32.86 14.91 -12.10
N LYS A 152 -32.79 16.23 -12.01
CA LYS A 152 -33.94 17.13 -12.17
C LYS A 152 -33.87 17.80 -13.54
N PRO A 153 -35.00 18.01 -14.23
CA PRO A 153 -35.02 18.60 -15.57
C PRO A 153 -34.34 19.98 -15.65
N ASN A 154 -34.47 20.81 -14.60
CA ASN A 154 -33.95 22.18 -14.54
C ASN A 154 -33.31 22.50 -13.18
N GLY A 155 -32.25 21.78 -12.81
CA GLY A 155 -31.50 22.09 -11.58
C GLY A 155 -30.38 21.10 -11.29
N PRO A 156 -29.55 21.36 -10.26
CA PRO A 156 -28.56 20.40 -9.81
C PRO A 156 -29.25 19.10 -9.36
N PRO A 157 -28.59 17.93 -9.51
CA PRO A 157 -29.13 16.65 -9.07
C PRO A 157 -29.54 16.72 -7.59
N GLU A 158 -30.73 16.21 -7.28
CA GLU A 158 -31.24 16.15 -5.91
C GLU A 158 -30.70 14.91 -5.21
N ILE A 159 -30.17 15.09 -3.99
CA ILE A 159 -29.80 13.97 -3.12
C ILE A 159 -31.09 13.39 -2.52
N ILE A 160 -31.41 12.17 -2.92
CA ILE A 160 -32.64 11.46 -2.49
C ILE A 160 -32.38 10.39 -1.44
N GLY A 161 -31.11 10.16 -1.09
CA GLY A 161 -30.70 9.22 -0.06
C GLY A 161 -29.18 9.04 -0.08
N THR A 162 -28.68 8.16 0.78
CA THR A 162 -27.28 7.74 0.80
C THR A 162 -27.23 6.22 0.79
N ARG A 163 -26.17 5.67 0.21
CA ARG A 163 -25.89 4.23 0.28
C ARG A 163 -24.44 4.00 0.66
N ARG A 164 -24.20 2.89 1.35
CA ARG A 164 -22.86 2.47 1.75
C ARG A 164 -22.22 1.64 0.65
N LEU A 165 -21.01 2.01 0.24
CA LEU A 165 -20.14 1.23 -0.61
C LEU A 165 -19.09 0.55 0.25
N GLN A 166 -18.82 -0.72 -0.02
CA GLN A 166 -17.78 -1.47 0.67
C GLN A 166 -16.58 -1.60 -0.27
N GLY A 167 -15.48 -0.92 0.07
CA GLY A 167 -14.25 -1.02 -0.70
C GLY A 167 -13.65 -2.43 -0.63
N PRO A 168 -13.04 -2.95 -1.72
CA PRO A 168 -12.45 -4.27 -1.72
C PRO A 168 -11.14 -4.27 -0.91
N VAL A 169 -11.13 -4.99 0.22
CA VAL A 169 -9.92 -5.18 1.04
C VAL A 169 -9.69 -6.68 1.28
N PRO A 170 -9.17 -7.43 0.30
CA PRO A 170 -8.78 -8.81 0.54
C PRO A 170 -7.70 -8.88 1.63
N LEU A 171 -7.80 -9.87 2.52
CA LEU A 171 -6.86 -10.04 3.62
C LEU A 171 -5.41 -10.20 3.14
N THR A 172 -5.21 -10.85 1.99
CA THR A 172 -3.87 -11.01 1.38
C THR A 172 -3.23 -9.68 1.04
N GLU A 173 -3.99 -8.72 0.52
CA GLU A 173 -3.47 -7.39 0.18
C GLU A 173 -3.11 -6.58 1.43
N TYR A 174 -3.90 -6.73 2.49
CA TYR A 174 -3.56 -6.16 3.79
C TYR A 174 -2.24 -6.72 4.33
N LEU A 175 -2.05 -8.04 4.29
CA LEU A 175 -0.81 -8.66 4.74
C LEU A 175 0.39 -8.19 3.90
N LEU A 176 0.24 -8.10 2.57
CA LEU A 176 1.32 -7.65 1.69
C LEU A 176 1.70 -6.18 1.93
N GLY A 177 0.72 -5.29 2.21
CA GLY A 177 0.99 -3.92 2.60
C GLY A 177 1.58 -3.80 4.01
N LEU A 178 1.20 -4.68 4.93
CA LEU A 178 1.78 -4.77 6.27
C LEU A 178 3.24 -5.23 6.25
N GLU A 179 3.61 -6.12 5.32
CA GLU A 179 5.01 -6.49 5.11
C GLU A 179 5.84 -5.31 4.62
N ASP A 180 5.31 -4.50 3.69
CA ASP A 180 6.00 -3.29 3.19
C ASP A 180 6.17 -2.24 4.29
N LEU A 181 5.15 -2.06 5.15
CA LEU A 181 5.24 -1.19 6.35
C LEU A 181 6.49 -1.48 7.18
N THR A 182 6.89 -2.75 7.33
CA THR A 182 8.08 -3.10 8.14
C THR A 182 9.37 -2.47 7.59
N GLY A 183 9.45 -2.27 6.27
CA GLY A 183 10.56 -1.56 5.61
C GLY A 183 10.58 -0.09 5.97
N GLU A 184 9.43 0.58 6.01
CA GLU A 184 9.32 1.97 6.44
C GLU A 184 9.56 2.13 7.94
N LEU A 185 9.12 1.19 8.76
CA LEU A 185 9.43 1.17 10.20
C LEU A 185 10.90 0.91 10.48
N MET A 186 11.59 0.12 9.67
CA MET A 186 13.05 0.02 9.72
C MET A 186 13.70 1.38 9.43
N ARG A 187 13.30 2.05 8.33
CA ARG A 187 13.82 3.40 8.01
C ARG A 187 13.58 4.39 9.15
N LEU A 188 12.40 4.33 9.74
CA LEU A 188 12.02 5.12 10.92
C LEU A 188 12.96 4.84 12.11
N ALA A 189 13.16 3.57 12.46
CA ALA A 189 14.01 3.20 13.59
C ALA A 189 15.46 3.65 13.40
N ILE A 190 16.03 3.48 12.21
CA ILE A 190 17.39 3.96 11.89
C ILE A 190 17.46 5.49 11.98
N GLY A 191 16.45 6.20 11.46
CA GLY A 191 16.36 7.66 11.59
C GLY A 191 16.27 8.13 13.05
N GLN A 192 15.49 7.42 13.88
CA GLN A 192 15.39 7.68 15.32
C GLN A 192 16.72 7.45 16.04
N LEU A 193 17.46 6.38 15.72
CA LEU A 193 18.80 6.13 16.26
C LEU A 193 19.79 7.23 15.87
N GLY A 194 19.78 7.66 14.60
CA GLY A 194 20.62 8.77 14.13
C GLY A 194 20.33 10.10 14.83
N ALA A 195 19.09 10.30 15.28
CA ALA A 195 18.67 11.46 16.07
C ALA A 195 18.82 11.28 17.59
N GLY A 196 19.46 10.20 18.07
CA GLY A 196 19.63 9.91 19.50
C GLY A 196 18.34 9.50 20.24
N LYS A 197 17.25 9.22 19.53
CA LYS A 197 15.94 8.84 20.10
C LYS A 197 15.88 7.32 20.37
N PHE A 198 16.74 6.81 21.24
CA PHE A 198 16.91 5.37 21.50
C PHE A 198 15.64 4.63 21.92
N LYS A 199 14.90 5.19 22.90
CA LYS A 199 13.66 4.56 23.39
C LYS A 199 12.61 4.42 22.27
N ALA A 200 12.53 5.42 21.39
CA ALA A 200 11.61 5.39 20.25
C ALA A 200 12.03 4.33 19.22
N ALA A 201 13.33 4.25 18.91
CA ALA A 201 13.85 3.22 18.01
C ALA A 201 13.60 1.81 18.54
N LEU A 202 13.86 1.57 19.83
CA LEU A 202 13.58 0.27 20.47
C LEU A 202 12.10 -0.08 20.41
N LYS A 203 11.19 0.88 20.68
CA LYS A 203 9.74 0.68 20.54
C LYS A 203 9.35 0.30 19.11
N THR A 204 9.92 0.97 18.11
CA THR A 204 9.69 0.62 16.69
C THR A 204 10.20 -0.78 16.36
N THR A 205 11.41 -1.14 16.80
CA THR A 205 11.98 -2.49 16.62
C THR A 205 11.13 -3.57 17.27
N THR A 206 10.69 -3.35 18.51
CA THR A 206 9.81 -4.28 19.23
C THR A 206 8.47 -4.46 18.51
N PHE A 207 7.88 -3.38 17.97
CA PHE A 207 6.67 -3.49 17.17
C PHE A 207 6.88 -4.37 15.92
N VAL A 208 7.96 -4.14 15.16
CA VAL A 208 8.26 -4.95 13.96
C VAL A 208 8.52 -6.41 14.33
N LYS A 209 9.15 -6.68 15.49
CA LYS A 209 9.32 -8.05 16.01
C LYS A 209 7.98 -8.75 16.28
N TYR A 210 7.01 -8.06 16.87
CA TYR A 210 5.66 -8.62 17.07
C TYR A 210 4.93 -8.88 15.75
N VAL A 211 5.00 -7.94 14.81
CA VAL A 211 4.43 -8.12 13.46
C VAL A 211 5.05 -9.33 12.77
N TYR A 212 6.38 -9.43 12.75
CA TYR A 212 7.09 -10.57 12.15
C TYR A 212 6.71 -11.91 12.80
N THR A 213 6.58 -11.95 14.13
CA THR A 213 6.15 -13.15 14.86
C THR A 213 4.74 -13.57 14.44
N GLY A 214 3.82 -12.61 14.28
CA GLY A 214 2.48 -12.89 13.75
C GLY A 214 2.50 -13.42 12.32
N LEU A 215 3.31 -12.83 11.44
CA LEU A 215 3.45 -13.26 10.04
C LEU A 215 4.05 -14.66 9.91
N LEU A 216 4.95 -15.06 10.82
CA LEU A 216 5.51 -16.42 10.85
C LEU A 216 4.45 -17.50 11.05
N LEU A 217 3.38 -17.21 11.79
CA LEU A 217 2.25 -18.14 11.97
C LEU A 217 1.52 -18.42 10.65
N LEU A 218 1.65 -17.50 9.68
CA LEU A 218 1.05 -17.60 8.35
C LEU A 218 2.04 -18.12 7.29
N SER A 219 3.24 -18.54 7.68
CA SER A 219 4.30 -18.98 6.75
C SER A 219 3.92 -20.20 5.88
N HIS A 220 2.89 -20.95 6.27
CA HIS A 220 2.35 -22.06 5.47
C HIS A 220 1.36 -21.63 4.38
N VAL A 221 0.94 -20.36 4.36
CA VAL A 221 0.10 -19.83 3.28
C VAL A 221 0.88 -19.90 1.96
N GLN A 222 0.32 -20.61 0.98
CA GLN A 222 0.95 -20.83 -0.33
C GLN A 222 0.87 -19.57 -1.22
N SER A 223 1.50 -18.48 -0.79
CA SER A 223 1.72 -17.29 -1.60
C SER A 223 3.21 -17.06 -1.80
N ARG A 224 3.67 -17.18 -3.04
CA ARG A 224 5.07 -16.93 -3.41
C ARG A 224 5.50 -15.51 -3.07
N GLU A 225 4.59 -14.55 -3.21
CA GLU A 225 4.84 -13.14 -2.92
C GLU A 225 5.02 -12.92 -1.42
N PHE A 226 4.09 -13.45 -0.62
CA PHE A 226 4.15 -13.42 0.84
C PHE A 226 5.47 -14.04 1.34
N GLY A 227 5.82 -15.25 0.91
CA GLY A 227 7.06 -15.90 1.35
C GLY A 227 8.33 -15.10 1.02
N LYS A 228 8.34 -14.40 -0.13
CA LYS A 228 9.45 -13.49 -0.49
C LYS A 228 9.48 -12.26 0.42
N LYS A 229 8.34 -11.58 0.60
CA LYS A 229 8.26 -10.40 1.46
C LYS A 229 8.56 -10.74 2.92
N LEU A 230 8.12 -11.88 3.44
CA LEU A 230 8.45 -12.36 4.78
C LEU A 230 9.97 -12.48 5.01
N SER A 231 10.72 -12.92 3.98
CA SER A 231 12.19 -12.95 4.05
C SER A 231 12.82 -11.55 4.09
N ILE A 232 12.19 -10.56 3.44
CA ILE A 232 12.59 -9.16 3.48
C ILE A 232 12.26 -8.55 4.85
N VAL A 233 11.09 -8.86 5.42
CA VAL A 233 10.72 -8.46 6.78
C VAL A 233 11.78 -8.94 7.78
N ARG A 234 12.22 -10.20 7.66
CA ARG A 234 13.29 -10.74 8.51
C ARG A 234 14.58 -9.94 8.41
N GLN A 235 15.03 -9.66 7.18
CA GLN A 235 16.25 -8.87 6.96
C GLN A 235 16.13 -7.44 7.52
N SER A 236 14.95 -6.82 7.39
CA SER A 236 14.69 -5.51 7.98
C SER A 236 14.78 -5.56 9.51
N LEU A 237 14.18 -6.58 10.14
CA LEU A 237 14.25 -6.78 11.58
C LEU A 237 15.69 -7.02 12.06
N ASP A 238 16.46 -7.87 11.39
CA ASP A 238 17.86 -8.14 11.75
C ASP A 238 18.70 -6.84 11.75
N LYS A 239 18.47 -5.94 10.79
CA LYS A 239 19.13 -4.63 10.74
C LYS A 239 18.73 -3.73 11.92
N MET A 240 17.46 -3.72 12.28
CA MET A 240 16.96 -2.93 13.41
C MET A 240 17.53 -3.44 14.73
N GLU A 241 17.49 -4.75 14.97
CA GLU A 241 18.03 -5.38 16.18
C GLU A 241 19.53 -5.15 16.30
N TYR A 242 20.28 -5.32 15.20
CA TYR A 242 21.72 -5.04 15.18
C TYR A 242 22.03 -3.57 15.49
N ALA A 243 21.29 -2.64 14.89
CA ALA A 243 21.49 -1.20 15.16
C ALA A 243 21.19 -0.84 16.62
N CYS A 244 20.12 -1.38 17.20
CA CYS A 244 19.81 -1.22 18.63
C CYS A 244 20.92 -1.81 19.52
N TYR A 245 21.42 -3.00 19.18
CA TYR A 245 22.51 -3.67 19.90
C TYR A 245 23.79 -2.83 19.92
N VAL A 246 24.25 -2.37 18.75
CA VAL A 246 25.49 -1.58 18.63
C VAL A 246 25.39 -0.29 19.45
N MET A 247 24.24 0.38 19.41
CA MET A 247 24.04 1.61 20.17
C MET A 247 23.96 1.37 21.68
N HIS A 248 23.40 0.23 22.11
CA HIS A 248 23.37 -0.16 23.51
C HIS A 248 24.79 -0.39 24.06
N VAL A 249 25.59 -1.21 23.38
CA VAL A 249 26.98 -1.51 23.79
C VAL A 249 27.82 -0.24 23.89
N ARG A 250 27.77 0.61 22.85
CA ARG A 250 28.50 1.89 22.85
C ARG A 250 28.06 2.83 23.98
N GLY A 251 26.76 2.88 24.25
CA GLY A 251 26.22 3.66 25.37
C GLY A 251 26.74 3.16 26.72
N SER A 252 26.82 1.85 26.91
CA SER A 252 27.36 1.23 28.13
C SER A 252 28.87 1.46 28.32
N GLU A 253 29.66 1.44 27.24
CA GLU A 253 31.10 1.71 27.28
C GLU A 253 31.42 3.15 27.71
N VAL A 254 30.68 4.14 27.17
CA VAL A 254 30.85 5.56 27.53
C VAL A 254 30.54 5.82 29.01
N GLN A 255 29.59 5.08 29.58
CA GLN A 255 29.24 5.19 31.00
C GLN A 255 30.28 4.56 31.92
N ALA A 256 30.91 3.47 31.49
CA ALA A 256 31.95 2.77 32.26
C ALA A 256 33.26 3.60 32.35
N HIS A 257 33.53 4.49 31.40
CA HIS A 257 34.75 5.31 31.36
C HIS A 257 34.46 6.81 31.10
N PRO A 258 33.96 7.56 32.10
CA PRO A 258 33.57 8.97 31.95
C PRO A 258 34.73 9.93 31.65
N SER A 259 35.97 9.56 31.99
CA SER A 259 37.14 10.44 31.97
C SER A 259 37.81 10.61 30.60
N GLN A 260 37.30 9.98 29.54
CA GLN A 260 37.88 10.08 28.19
C GLN A 260 37.03 10.85 27.16
N PHE A 261 35.82 11.29 27.51
CA PHE A 261 34.94 11.99 26.57
C PHE A 261 34.42 13.32 27.13
N SER A 262 35.23 14.38 26.97
CA SER A 262 34.77 15.77 27.09
C SER A 262 34.12 16.18 25.76
N SER A 263 32.89 15.73 25.53
CA SER A 263 31.94 16.34 24.58
C SER A 263 30.54 15.80 24.87
N THR A 264 29.68 16.74 25.21
CA THR A 264 28.29 16.69 25.67
C THR A 264 27.38 15.73 24.88
N SER A 265 26.45 15.06 25.60
CA SER A 265 25.09 14.60 25.20
C SER A 265 24.70 13.10 25.20
N MET A 266 25.53 12.15 25.66
CA MET A 266 25.12 10.73 25.75
C MET A 266 25.17 10.15 27.18
N LEU A 267 24.39 10.71 28.10
CA LEU A 267 24.17 10.09 29.42
C LEU A 267 22.77 9.46 29.45
N LEU A 268 22.71 8.12 29.32
CA LEU A 268 21.50 7.34 29.58
C LEU A 268 21.28 7.17 31.09
N PRO A 269 20.05 7.34 31.61
CA PRO A 269 19.67 6.70 32.87
C PRO A 269 19.39 5.22 32.57
N LEU A 270 20.20 4.32 33.12
CA LEU A 270 19.85 2.89 33.21
C LEU A 270 18.87 2.71 34.37
N SER A 271 17.66 2.24 34.09
CA SER A 271 16.80 1.65 35.12
C SER A 271 15.96 0.53 34.52
N GLN A 272 16.20 -0.70 35.00
CA GLN A 272 15.28 -1.83 35.24
C GLN A 272 14.27 -2.32 34.19
N ASP A 273 14.02 -1.62 33.08
CA ASP A 273 12.92 -1.95 32.15
C ASP A 273 13.23 -3.16 31.25
N PHE A 274 14.48 -3.64 31.20
CA PHE A 274 14.86 -4.81 30.39
C PHE A 274 14.55 -6.16 31.02
N LEU A 275 14.20 -6.19 32.32
CA LEU A 275 13.87 -7.44 33.03
C LEU A 275 12.36 -7.66 33.20
N ASN A 276 11.51 -6.72 32.75
CA ASN A 276 10.05 -6.76 32.88
C ASN A 276 9.32 -6.51 31.54
N ILE A 277 9.83 -6.98 30.40
CA ILE A 277 9.11 -6.98 29.10
C ILE A 277 9.25 -8.33 28.42
#